data_AF-A0A923LFV8-F1
#
_entry.id   AF-A0A923LFV8-F1
#
_cell.length_a   1.000
_cell.length_b   1.000
_cell.length_c   1.000
_cell.angle_alpha   90.00
_cell.angle_beta   90.00
_cell.angle_gamma   90.00
#
_symmetry.space_group_name_H-M   'P 1'
#
loop_
_entity.id
_entity.type
_entity.pdbx_description
1 polymer ?
#
loop_
_entity_poly.entity_id
_entity_poly.type
_entity_poly.pdbx_seq_one_letter_code
_entity_poly.pdbx_strand_id
1 'polypeptide(L)'
;MSQEKVERYKKEKANRKKIMKKQRMMGIMRKTVLSLAALALVVWIGYSAYDMYDSDKERTVAQVNYDAVNTYLNGLTKTEETAE
;
A
#
# COMPACT_ATOMS: atom_id res chain seq x y z
N MET A 1 -60.26 -18.15 7.95
CA MET A 1 -59.37 -17.24 7.19
C MET A 1 -58.59 -16.40 8.19
N SER A 2 -57.33 -16.77 8.45
CA SER A 2 -56.51 -16.16 9.52
C SER A 2 -55.87 -14.86 9.03
N GLN A 3 -55.93 -13.82 9.85
CA GLN A 3 -55.29 -12.52 9.63
C GLN A 3 -53.79 -12.66 9.31
N GLU A 4 -53.13 -13.71 9.82
CA GLU A 4 -51.73 -14.03 9.49
C GLU A 4 -51.47 -14.17 8.01
N LYS A 5 -52.37 -14.82 7.24
CA LYS A 5 -52.18 -14.97 5.79
C LYS A 5 -52.24 -13.62 5.08
N VAL A 6 -53.12 -12.72 5.53
CA VAL A 6 -53.30 -11.38 4.94
C VAL A 6 -52.13 -10.47 5.29
N GLU A 7 -51.66 -10.52 6.54
CA GLU A 7 -50.48 -9.77 6.97
C GLU A 7 -49.20 -10.24 6.27
N ARG A 8 -49.03 -11.55 6.09
CA ARG A 8 -47.90 -12.09 5.32
C ARG A 8 -47.93 -11.60 3.88
N TYR A 9 -49.11 -11.57 3.26
CA TYR A 9 -49.29 -11.05 1.90
C TYR A 9 -48.92 -9.55 1.80
N LYS A 10 -49.32 -8.74 2.78
CA LYS A 10 -48.91 -7.32 2.85
C LYS A 10 -47.41 -7.16 3.07
N LYS A 11 -46.81 -7.97 3.97
CA LYS A 11 -45.37 -7.96 4.24
C LYS A 11 -44.54 -8.38 3.03
N GLU A 12 -44.95 -9.41 2.29
CA GLU A 12 -44.28 -9.84 1.05
C GLU A 12 -44.37 -8.76 -0.05
N LYS A 13 -45.53 -8.13 -0.20
CA LYS A 13 -45.72 -7.06 -1.19
C LYS A 13 -44.90 -5.81 -0.85
N ALA A 14 -44.77 -5.47 0.43
CA ALA A 14 -43.93 -4.37 0.90
C ALA A 14 -42.42 -4.66 0.78
N ASN A 15 -42.00 -5.90 1.04
CA ASN A 15 -40.58 -6.27 1.03
C ASN A 15 -40.02 -6.57 -0.36
N ARG A 16 -40.84 -6.76 -1.40
CA ARG A 16 -40.38 -6.95 -2.80
C ARG A 16 -39.34 -5.92 -3.23
N LYS A 17 -39.58 -4.63 -2.95
CA LYS A 17 -38.66 -3.55 -3.31
C LYS A 17 -37.35 -3.61 -2.52
N LYS A 18 -37.40 -3.99 -1.24
CA LYS A 18 -36.21 -4.13 -0.39
C LYS A 18 -35.33 -5.31 -0.83
N ILE A 19 -35.94 -6.45 -1.14
CA ILE A 19 -35.23 -7.66 -1.60
C ILE A 19 -34.55 -7.40 -2.96
N MET A 20 -35.26 -6.78 -3.91
CA MET A 20 -34.66 -6.43 -5.21
C MET A 20 -33.50 -5.43 -5.10
N LYS A 21 -33.61 -4.43 -4.22
CA LYS A 21 -32.49 -3.51 -3.95
C LYS A 21 -31.28 -4.23 -3.35
N LYS A 22 -31.51 -5.15 -2.40
CA LYS A 22 -30.45 -5.92 -1.74
C LYS A 22 -29.70 -6.82 -2.73
N GLN A 23 -30.42 -7.48 -3.65
CA GLN A 23 -29.80 -8.30 -4.70
C GLN A 23 -28.96 -7.47 -5.68
N ARG A 24 -29.46 -6.30 -6.12
CA ARG A 24 -28.65 -5.38 -6.95
C ARG A 24 -27.39 -4.91 -6.24
N MET A 25 -27.50 -4.59 -4.95
CA MET A 25 -26.37 -4.09 -4.17
C MET A 25 -25.31 -5.18 -3.91
N MET A 26 -25.71 -6.44 -3.73
CA MET A 26 -24.77 -7.57 -3.64
C MET A 26 -23.91 -7.72 -4.91
N GLY A 27 -24.51 -7.57 -6.09
CA GLY A 27 -23.78 -7.64 -7.36
C GLY A 27 -22.82 -6.46 -7.55
N ILE A 28 -23.24 -5.25 -7.16
CA ILE A 28 -22.40 -4.05 -7.21
C ILE A 28 -21.24 -4.19 -6.22
N MET A 29 -21.50 -4.60 -4.97
CA MET A 29 -20.48 -4.76 -3.94
C MET A 29 -19.34 -5.68 -4.40
N ARG A 30 -19.66 -6.80 -5.07
CA ARG A 30 -18.64 -7.73 -5.58
C ARG A 30 -17.77 -7.10 -6.66
N LYS A 31 -18.36 -6.33 -7.58
CA LYS A 31 -17.61 -5.56 -8.59
C LYS A 31 -16.80 -4.42 -7.97
N THR A 32 -17.37 -3.74 -6.97
CA THR A 32 -16.71 -2.65 -6.24
C THR A 32 -15.47 -3.14 -5.49
N VAL A 33 -15.55 -4.29 -4.83
CA VAL A 33 -14.39 -4.89 -4.13
C VAL A 33 -13.27 -5.24 -5.12
N LEU A 34 -13.60 -5.87 -6.25
CA LEU A 34 -12.61 -6.16 -7.31
C LEU A 34 -12.01 -4.88 -7.90
N SER A 35 -12.83 -3.86 -8.14
CA SER A 35 -12.37 -2.58 -8.65
C SER A 35 -11.48 -1.85 -7.65
N LEU A 36 -11.80 -1.88 -6.36
CA LEU A 36 -10.98 -1.30 -5.30
C LEU A 36 -9.63 -2.00 -5.18
N ALA A 37 -9.62 -3.34 -5.22
CA ALA A 37 -8.37 -4.10 -5.20
C ALA A 37 -7.49 -3.79 -6.43
N ALA A 38 -8.08 -3.69 -7.62
CA ALA A 38 -7.35 -3.30 -8.83
C ALA A 38 -6.78 -1.88 -8.71
N LEU A 39 -7.56 -0.90 -8.25
CA LEU A 39 -7.07 0.46 -8.02
C LEU A 39 -5.95 0.50 -6.97
N ALA A 40 -6.08 -0.24 -5.88
CA ALA A 40 -5.05 -0.33 -4.86
C ALA A 40 -3.73 -0.89 -5.41
N LEU A 41 -3.78 -1.91 -6.26
CA LEU A 41 -2.60 -2.46 -6.94
C LEU A 41 -1.96 -1.45 -7.90
N VAL A 42 -2.77 -0.72 -8.67
CA VAL A 42 -2.27 0.31 -9.61
C VAL A 42 -1.61 1.45 -8.84
N VAL A 43 -2.23 1.92 -7.74
CA VAL A 43 -1.65 2.96 -6.88
C VAL A 43 -0.36 2.46 -6.22
N TRP A 44 -0.31 1.21 -5.76
CA TRP A 44 0.88 0.63 -5.16
C TRP A 44 2.05 0.51 -6.15
N ILE A 45 1.79 0.00 -7.35
CA ILE A 45 2.80 -0.11 -8.40
C ILE A 45 3.27 1.28 -8.84
N GLY A 46 2.36 2.25 -8.96
CA GLY A 46 2.72 3.64 -9.27
C GLY A 46 3.61 4.26 -8.20
N TYR A 47 3.29 4.06 -6.92
CA TYR A 47 4.12 4.51 -5.82
C TYR A 47 5.49 3.81 -5.80
N SER A 48 5.54 2.49 -5.97
CA SER A 48 6.79 1.73 -5.98
C SER A 48 7.66 2.06 -7.19
N ALA A 49 7.09 2.32 -8.36
CA ALA A 49 7.84 2.76 -9.53
C ALA A 49 8.38 4.19 -9.35
N TYR A 50 7.63 5.07 -8.68
CA TYR A 50 8.10 6.42 -8.34
C TYR A 50 9.18 6.38 -7.26
N ASP A 51 9.01 5.57 -6.21
CA ASP A 51 9.99 5.32 -5.16
C ASP A 51 11.26 4.69 -5.73
N MET A 52 11.13 3.76 -6.67
CA MET A 52 12.26 3.18 -7.39
C MET A 52 12.90 4.18 -8.34
N TYR A 53 12.14 5.07 -9.01
CA TYR A 53 12.70 6.13 -9.84
C TYR A 53 13.39 7.24 -9.03
N ASP A 54 12.90 7.56 -7.84
CA ASP A 54 13.55 8.49 -6.92
C ASP A 54 14.77 7.84 -6.23
N SER A 55 14.77 6.50 -6.11
CA SER A 55 15.93 5.71 -5.67
C SER A 55 16.96 5.45 -6.79
N ASP A 56 16.53 5.41 -8.06
CA ASP A 56 17.34 5.19 -9.27
C ASP A 56 17.84 6.50 -9.88
N LYS A 57 17.23 7.64 -9.52
CA LYS A 57 17.94 8.91 -9.47
C LYS A 57 19.11 8.70 -8.54
N GLU A 58 20.26 8.39 -9.14
CA GLU A 58 21.58 8.29 -8.56
C GLU A 58 21.57 8.91 -7.17
N ARG A 59 21.45 8.07 -6.13
CA ARG A 59 22.07 8.42 -4.86
C ARG A 59 23.50 8.70 -5.27
N THR A 60 23.81 9.98 -5.46
CA THR A 60 25.16 10.48 -5.54
C THR A 60 25.81 9.82 -4.36
N VAL A 61 26.55 8.75 -4.63
CA VAL A 61 27.29 8.02 -3.62
C VAL A 61 28.19 9.14 -3.16
N ALA A 62 27.83 9.76 -2.02
CA ALA A 62 28.59 10.86 -1.51
C ALA A 62 29.98 10.26 -1.44
N GLN A 63 30.87 10.72 -2.31
CA GLN A 63 32.24 10.23 -2.36
C GLN A 63 32.82 10.78 -1.06
N VAL A 64 32.58 10.05 0.02
CA VAL A 64 33.07 10.40 1.34
C VAL A 64 34.56 10.26 1.19
N ASN A 65 35.25 11.39 1.09
CA ASN A 65 36.68 11.38 0.96
C ASN A 65 37.27 10.96 2.32
N TYR A 66 37.90 9.78 2.35
CA TYR A 66 38.52 9.19 3.53
C TYR A 66 40.01 9.57 3.67
N ASP A 67 40.55 10.45 2.83
CA ASP A 67 41.96 10.83 2.83
C ASP A 67 42.40 11.38 4.19
N ALA A 68 41.54 12.16 4.87
CA ALA A 68 41.84 12.68 6.19
C ALA A 68 41.98 11.58 7.26
N VAL A 69 41.12 10.55 7.22
CA VAL A 69 41.16 9.42 8.15
C VAL A 69 42.39 8.55 7.87
N ASN A 70 42.66 8.27 6.60
CA ASN A 70 43.84 7.50 6.19
C ASN A 70 45.15 8.21 6.56
N THR A 71 45.22 9.53 6.38
CA THR A 71 46.39 10.34 6.74
C THR A 71 46.64 10.31 8.24
N TYR A 72 45.58 10.43 9.05
CA TYR A 72 45.68 10.35 10.51
C TYR A 72 46.16 8.99 10.97
N LEU A 73 45.55 7.91 10.47
CA LEU A 73 45.95 6.54 10.83
C LEU A 73 47.41 6.26 10.47
N ASN A 74 47.85 6.64 9.26
CA ASN A 74 49.23 6.50 8.84
C ASN A 74 50.20 7.37 9.65
N GLY A 75 49.76 8.52 10.15
CA GLY A 75 50.53 9.37 11.04
C GLY A 75 50.75 8.73 12.41
N LEU A 76 49.72 8.07 12.96
CA LEU A 76 49.84 7.33 14.23
C LEU A 76 50.77 6.15 14.10
N THR A 77 50.57 5.28 13.10
CA THR A 77 51.41 4.08 12.92
C THR A 77 52.88 4.45 12.72
N LYS A 78 53.14 5.50 11.94
CA LYS A 78 54.50 6.00 11.72
C LYS A 78 55.13 6.58 13.00
N THR A 79 54.33 7.22 13.85
CA THR A 79 54.82 7.77 15.13
C THR A 79 55.16 6.64 16.10
N GLU A 80 54.35 5.57 16.12
CA GLU A 80 54.62 4.37 16.91
C GLU A 80 55.88 3.64 16.42
N GLU A 81 56.09 3.49 15.12
CA GLU A 81 57.31 2.88 14.54
C GLU A 81 58.59 3.70 14.79
N THR A 82 58.49 5.01 15.01
CA THR A 82 59.65 5.87 15.27
C THR A 82 59.93 6.02 16.78
N ALA A 83 59.02 5.55 17.63
CA ALA A 83 59.13 5.59 19.09
C ALA A 83 59.71 4.29 19.69
N GLU A 84 59.95 3.26 18.87
CA GLU A 84 60.79 2.08 19.17
C GLU A 84 62.24 2.27 18.69
#